data_AF-A0A8A2VDE6-F1
#
_entry.id   AF-A0A8A2VDE6-F1
#
_cell.length_a   1.000
_cell.length_b   1.000
_cell.length_c   1.000
_cell.angle_alpha   90.00
_cell.angle_beta   90.00
_cell.angle_gamma   90.00
#
_symmetry.space_group_name_H-M   'P 1'
#
loop_
_entity.id
_entity.type
_entity.pdbx_description
1 polymer ?
#
loop_
_entity_poly.entity_id
_entity_poly.type
_entity_poly.pdbx_seq_one_letter_code
_entity_poly.pdbx_strand_id
1 'polypeptide(L)' 'MEATTVRTQEGFSLTVTTGKRDGLLGKLGIGNTAGIDAVCCPECGLLRLYADLE' A
#
# COMPACT_ATOMS: atom_id res chain seq x y z
N MET A 1 1.95 -1.15 -19.28
CA MET A 1 1.68 -0.62 -17.91
C MET A 1 2.92 0.11 -17.47
N GLU A 2 2.75 1.27 -16.85
CA GLU A 2 3.85 2.17 -16.46
C GLU A 2 3.82 2.41 -14.97
N ALA A 3 5.00 2.49 -14.35
CA ALA A 3 5.12 2.83 -12.93
C ALA A 3 4.50 4.20 -12.66
N THR A 4 3.72 4.29 -11.59
CA THR A 4 3.07 5.54 -11.20
C THR A 4 3.05 5.69 -9.68
N THR A 5 2.78 6.90 -9.21
CA THR A 5 2.64 7.19 -7.79
C THR A 5 1.18 7.49 -7.48
N VAL A 6 0.62 6.80 -6.48
CA VAL A 6 -0.73 7.07 -5.97
C VAL A 6 -0.62 7.83 -4.65
N ARG A 7 -1.35 8.93 -4.54
CA ARG A 7 -1.39 9.79 -3.34
C ARG A 7 -2.82 9.99 -2.86
N THR A 8 -3.00 10.22 -1.56
CA THR A 8 -4.26 10.76 -1.03
C THR A 8 -4.44 12.21 -1.51
N GLN A 9 -5.66 12.77 -1.37
CA GLN A 9 -5.89 14.18 -1.70
C GLN A 9 -5.02 15.13 -0.85
N GLU A 10 -4.61 14.72 0.35
CA GLU A 10 -3.67 15.49 1.17
C GLU A 10 -2.18 15.24 0.83
N GLY A 11 -1.87 14.42 -0.19
CA GLY A 11 -0.51 14.19 -0.68
C GLY A 11 0.26 13.03 -0.02
N PHE A 12 -0.38 12.27 0.87
CA PHE A 12 0.27 11.13 1.52
C PHE A 12 0.35 9.91 0.60
N SER A 13 1.37 9.08 0.80
CA SER A 13 1.46 7.77 0.13
C SER A 13 0.43 6.80 0.70
N LEU A 14 -0.10 5.90 -0.14
CA LEU A 14 -0.96 4.82 0.33
C LEU A 14 -0.15 3.72 1.01
N THR A 15 -0.75 3.11 2.02
CA THR A 15 -0.26 1.90 2.67
C THR A 15 -1.42 0.90 2.80
N VAL A 16 -1.09 -0.38 2.95
CA VAL A 16 -2.09 -1.43 3.19
C VAL A 16 -1.77 -2.19 4.45
N THR A 17 -2.78 -2.49 5.27
CA THR A 17 -2.62 -3.34 6.46
C THR A 17 -2.45 -4.79 6.03
N THR A 18 -1.33 -5.41 6.44
CA THR A 18 -0.95 -6.78 6.03
C THR A 18 -1.11 -7.81 7.15
N GLY A 19 -1.43 -7.38 8.36
CA GLY A 19 -1.64 -8.27 9.50
C GLY A 19 -1.45 -7.57 10.83
N LYS A 20 -1.25 -8.35 11.90
CA LYS A 20 -0.90 -7.83 13.23
C LYS A 20 0.61 -7.95 13.46
N ARG A 21 1.18 -6.98 14.19
CA ARG A 21 2.55 -7.12 14.69
C ARG A 21 2.63 -8.26 15.70
N ASP A 22 3.81 -8.84 15.84
CA ASP A 22 4.05 -9.81 16.89
C ASP A 22 4.24 -9.15 18.27
N GLY A 23 4.11 -9.97 19.32
CA GLY A 23 4.40 -9.56 20.69
C GLY A 23 3.42 -8.55 21.28
N LEU A 24 3.92 -7.70 22.16
CA LEU A 24 3.10 -6.75 22.93
C LEU A 24 2.37 -5.75 22.04
N LEU A 25 3.00 -5.29 20.95
CA LEU A 25 2.40 -4.33 20.02
C LEU A 25 1.18 -4.93 19.31
N GLY A 26 1.24 -6.21 18.91
CA GLY A 26 0.10 -6.93 18.36
C GLY A 26 -1.08 -7.06 19.34
N LYS A 27 -0.78 -7.29 20.62
CA LYS A 27 -1.80 -7.36 21.68
C LYS A 27 -2.48 -6.01 21.92
N LEU A 28 -1.78 -4.90 21.65
CA LEU A 28 -2.33 -3.54 21.67
C LEU A 28 -3.05 -3.15 20.38
N GLY A 29 -3.19 -4.07 19.42
CA GLY A 29 -3.94 -3.83 18.17
C GLY A 29 -3.15 -3.14 17.07
N ILE A 30 -1.82 -3.00 17.21
CA ILE A 30 -0.98 -2.38 16.19
C ILE A 30 -0.77 -3.37 15.04
N GLY A 31 -1.17 -2.96 13.84
CA GLY A 31 -1.01 -3.72 12.60
C GLY A 31 0.36 -3.56 11.95
N ASN A 32 0.69 -4.51 11.08
CA ASN A 32 1.72 -4.33 10.07
C ASN A 32 1.11 -3.58 8.88
N THR A 33 1.89 -2.69 8.29
CA THR A 33 1.55 -1.99 7.06
C THR A 33 2.64 -2.16 6.03
N ALA A 34 2.27 -2.37 4.77
CA ALA A 34 3.18 -2.38 3.64
C ALA A 34 2.98 -1.12 2.79
N GLY A 35 4.06 -0.71 2.13
CA GLY A 35 3.98 0.25 1.02
C GLY A 35 3.16 -0.32 -0.13
N ILE A 36 2.71 0.57 -1.01
CA ILE A 36 2.01 0.19 -2.24
C ILE A 36 2.79 0.69 -3.44
N ASP A 37 3.17 -0.23 -4.31
CA ASP A 37 3.59 0.07 -5.67
C ASP A 37 2.39 0.09 -6.61
N ALA A 38 2.45 0.96 -7.62
CA ALA A 38 1.36 1.12 -8.57
C ALA A 38 1.86 1.13 -10.00
N VAL A 39 1.09 0.49 -10.88
CA VAL A 39 1.25 0.62 -12.32
C VAL A 39 -0.08 0.98 -12.96
N CYS A 40 -0.05 1.90 -13.93
CA CYS A 40 -1.21 2.35 -14.67
C CYS A 40 -1.09 1.95 -16.15
N CYS A 41 -2.20 1.53 -16.75
CA CYS A 41 -2.28 1.37 -18.20
C CYS A 41 -2.49 2.76 -18.85
N PRO A 42 -1.56 3.28 -19.66
CA PRO A 42 -1.70 4.60 -20.26
C PRO A 42 -2.83 4.68 -21.30
N GLU A 43 -3.28 3.54 -21.85
CA GLU A 43 -4.32 3.49 -22.88
C GLU A 43 -5.73 3.49 -22.32
N CYS A 44 -5.96 2.78 -21.20
CA CYS A 44 -7.31 2.55 -20.67
C CYS A 44 -7.49 2.94 -19.20
N GLY A 45 -6.45 3.42 -18.52
CA GLY A 45 -6.51 3.87 -17.13
C GLY A 45 -6.60 2.75 -16.08
N LEU A 46 -6.48 1.48 -16.47
CA LEU A 46 -6.46 0.37 -15.51
C LEU A 46 -5.30 0.54 -14.52
N LEU A 47 -5.64 0.61 -13.24
CA LEU A 47 -4.69 0.71 -12.13
C LEU A 47 -4.53 -0.64 -11.43
N ARG A 48 -3.29 -1.09 -11.22
CA ARG A 48 -2.96 -2.22 -10.36
C ARG A 48 -2.08 -1.75 -9.21
N LEU A 49 -2.42 -2.19 -8.01
CA LEU A 49 -1.73 -1.89 -6.76
C LEU A 49 -1.12 -3.18 -6.22
N TYR A 50 0.14 -3.12 -5.82
CA TYR A 50 0.88 -4.25 -5.26
C TYR A 50 1.36 -3.87 -3.86
N ALA A 51 1.05 -4.72 -2.89
CA ALA A 51 1.60 -4.57 -1.56
C ALA A 51 3.07 -5.02 -1.59
N ASP A 52 3.96 -4.18 -1.06
CA ASP A 52 5.36 -4.54 -0.84
C ASP A 52 5.46 -5.42 0.42
N LEU A 53 5.26 -6.73 0.21
CA LEU A 53 5.31 -7.74 1.26
C LEU A 53 6.73 -8.30 1.35
N GLU A 54 7.38 -8.14 2.50
CA GLU A 54 8.61 -8.88 2.86
C GLU A 54 8.31 -10.35 3.21
#